data_AF-A0A7L2W5V4-F1
#
_entry.id   AF-A0A7L2W5V4-F1
#
_cell.length_a   1.000
_cell.length_b   1.000
_cell.length_c   1.000
_cell.angle_alpha   90.00
_cell.angle_beta   90.00
_cell.angle_gamma   90.00
#
_symmetry.space_group_name_H-M   'P 1'
#
loop_
_entity.id
_entity.type
_entity.pdbx_description
1 polymer ?
#
loop_
_entity_poly.entity_id
_entity_poly.type
_entity_poly.pdbx_seq_one_letter_code
_entity_poly.pdbx_strand_id
1 'polypeptide(L)'
;PGMLKMRREGKEQKKNILLKQQTQFAKPLPTLVKPAAEAGQDNPEWLISEDWALLQAVKQLLELPLNLAVVSPAHTPNWDLVSDVVNSCSRVYRSPKQCRNRYENVIIPREEGKTKNSRPLRTNQIYAQDEGATHTQLYTNHFEMMKMIAGKRSPPIKPLLGMNPFQKNPKHASVLAER
;
A
#
# COMPACT_ATOMS: atom_id res chain seq x y z
N PRO A 1 -68.44 2.97 39.65
CA PRO A 1 -67.13 2.71 39.00
C PRO A 1 -66.77 1.22 39.08
N GLY A 2 -67.04 0.48 38.00
CA GLY A 2 -66.88 -0.97 37.92
C GLY A 2 -65.65 -1.41 37.11
N MET A 3 -65.04 -2.50 37.59
CA MET A 3 -64.56 -3.71 36.87
C MET A 3 -63.52 -3.53 35.73
N LEU A 4 -62.26 -3.97 35.91
CA LEU A 4 -61.70 -5.35 35.83
C LEU A 4 -61.18 -5.78 34.43
N LYS A 5 -59.88 -6.13 34.43
CA LYS A 5 -59.19 -7.23 33.72
C LYS A 5 -58.60 -7.05 32.28
N MET A 6 -57.27 -7.31 32.24
CA MET A 6 -56.48 -8.23 31.39
C MET A 6 -56.17 -7.97 29.89
N ARG A 7 -54.85 -7.96 29.61
CA ARG A 7 -54.05 -8.90 28.75
C ARG A 7 -54.11 -8.85 27.19
N ARG A 8 -52.89 -8.66 26.61
CA ARG A 8 -52.24 -9.16 25.35
C ARG A 8 -52.73 -8.78 23.92
N GLU A 9 -51.71 -8.35 23.14
CA GLU A 9 -51.30 -8.70 21.75
C GLU A 9 -52.21 -8.44 20.52
N GLY A 10 -51.63 -7.77 19.50
CA GLY A 10 -51.62 -8.30 18.12
C GLY A 10 -52.28 -7.51 16.97
N LYS A 11 -51.50 -7.36 15.88
CA LYS A 11 -51.87 -7.46 14.43
C LYS A 11 -52.25 -6.23 13.58
N GLU A 12 -51.45 -6.10 12.52
CA GLU A 12 -51.79 -5.94 11.09
C GLU A 12 -52.68 -4.78 10.61
N GLN A 13 -52.07 -3.88 9.82
CA GLN A 13 -52.75 -3.20 8.71
C GLN A 13 -51.95 -3.37 7.42
N LYS A 14 -52.33 -4.39 6.65
CA LYS A 14 -52.14 -4.45 5.20
C LYS A 14 -53.18 -3.53 4.56
N LYS A 15 -52.77 -2.60 3.71
CA LYS A 15 -53.65 -1.98 2.72
C LYS A 15 -52.97 -1.94 1.34
N ASN A 16 -53.61 -2.67 0.44
CA ASN A 16 -53.84 -2.37 -0.97
C ASN A 16 -52.72 -2.64 -2.00
N ILE A 17 -52.87 -3.86 -2.52
CA ILE A 17 -52.59 -4.34 -3.87
C ILE A 17 -53.28 -3.48 -4.95
N LEU A 18 -52.69 -3.52 -6.15
CA LEU A 18 -53.17 -3.13 -7.50
C LEU A 18 -52.78 -1.69 -7.92
N LEU A 19 -51.92 -1.46 -8.91
CA LEU A 19 -52.12 -1.86 -10.30
C LEU A 19 -50.80 -1.87 -11.10
N LYS A 20 -50.71 -2.85 -11.99
CA LYS A 20 -49.60 -3.25 -12.87
C LYS A 20 -49.64 -2.42 -14.18
N GLN A 21 -48.55 -1.76 -14.59
CA GLN A 21 -48.21 -1.49 -16.00
C GLN A 21 -46.76 -0.97 -16.09
N GLN A 22 -45.77 -1.85 -16.26
CA GLN A 22 -45.11 -2.19 -17.53
C GLN A 22 -44.45 -1.00 -18.27
N THR A 23 -43.16 -0.78 -18.00
CA THR A 23 -42.18 -0.41 -19.05
C THR A 23 -40.81 -1.01 -18.74
N GLN A 24 -40.54 -2.05 -19.50
CA GLN A 24 -39.26 -2.62 -19.92
C GLN A 24 -38.09 -1.63 -20.16
N PHE A 25 -36.89 -2.15 -19.89
CA PHE A 25 -35.52 -1.66 -20.20
C PHE A 25 -34.77 -0.81 -19.16
N ALA A 26 -34.05 -1.50 -18.28
CA ALA A 26 -32.58 -1.38 -18.16
C ALA A 26 -32.05 -2.57 -17.36
N LYS A 27 -31.08 -3.31 -17.92
CA LYS A 27 -30.33 -4.34 -17.19
C LYS A 27 -29.57 -3.63 -16.05
N PRO A 28 -29.50 -4.18 -14.83
CA PRO A 28 -28.63 -3.63 -13.80
C PRO A 28 -27.20 -3.65 -14.33
N LEU A 29 -26.58 -2.47 -14.39
CA LEU A 29 -25.18 -2.30 -14.71
C LEU A 29 -24.40 -3.20 -13.72
N PRO A 30 -23.50 -4.08 -14.19
CA PRO A 30 -22.67 -4.83 -13.27
C PRO A 30 -21.92 -3.79 -12.44
N THR A 31 -22.15 -3.80 -11.13
CA THR A 31 -21.29 -3.13 -10.17
C THR A 31 -19.88 -3.48 -10.60
N LEU A 32 -19.12 -2.47 -11.05
CA LEU A 32 -17.70 -2.58 -11.23
C LEU A 32 -17.16 -2.91 -9.84
N VAL A 33 -17.11 -4.20 -9.54
CA VAL A 33 -16.16 -4.76 -8.61
C VAL A 33 -14.87 -4.24 -9.19
N LYS A 34 -14.32 -3.18 -8.58
CA LYS A 34 -12.92 -2.83 -8.82
C LYS A 34 -12.22 -4.18 -8.74
N PRO A 35 -11.55 -4.64 -9.81
CA PRO A 35 -10.63 -5.74 -9.65
C PRO A 35 -9.80 -5.36 -8.45
N ALA A 36 -9.56 -6.31 -7.53
CA ALA A 36 -8.48 -6.14 -6.58
C ALA A 36 -7.26 -5.84 -7.44
N ALA A 37 -6.96 -4.55 -7.59
CA ALA A 37 -5.79 -4.08 -8.30
C ALA A 37 -4.68 -4.84 -7.62
N GLU A 38 -3.98 -5.65 -8.43
CA GLU A 38 -2.97 -6.57 -7.97
C GLU A 38 -2.14 -5.87 -6.90
N ALA A 39 -2.38 -6.22 -5.65
CA ALA A 39 -1.66 -5.69 -4.50
C ALA A 39 -0.24 -6.29 -4.45
N GLY A 40 0.35 -6.55 -5.62
CA GLY A 40 1.60 -7.25 -5.83
C GLY A 40 2.67 -6.40 -6.51
N GLN A 41 2.36 -5.20 -7.03
CA GLN A 41 3.36 -4.35 -7.70
C GLN A 41 3.56 -2.95 -7.12
N ASP A 42 2.61 -2.42 -6.33
CA ASP A 42 2.70 -1.02 -5.88
C ASP A 42 3.15 -0.87 -4.41
N ASN A 43 3.10 -1.94 -3.61
CA ASN A 43 3.58 -1.86 -2.23
C ASN A 43 5.00 -2.48 -2.12
N PRO A 44 6.05 -1.67 -1.97
CA PRO A 44 7.42 -2.15 -1.82
C PRO A 44 7.53 -3.11 -0.63
N GLU A 45 8.22 -4.23 -0.82
CA GLU A 45 8.47 -5.22 0.22
C GLU A 45 9.18 -4.58 1.43
N TRP A 46 8.81 -5.06 2.63
CA TRP A 46 9.43 -4.66 3.89
C TRP A 46 10.84 -5.19 3.98
N LEU A 47 11.81 -4.31 4.20
CA LEU A 47 13.20 -4.66 4.38
C LEU A 47 13.44 -5.18 5.79
N ILE A 48 14.46 -6.02 5.95
CA ILE A 48 14.86 -6.47 7.28
C ILE A 48 15.38 -5.31 8.15
N SER A 49 15.97 -4.28 7.53
CA SER A 49 16.36 -3.04 8.22
C SER A 49 15.15 -2.29 8.79
N GLU A 50 14.03 -2.25 8.06
CA GLU A 50 12.78 -1.67 8.53
C GLU A 50 12.20 -2.49 9.70
N ASP A 51 12.15 -3.82 9.56
CA ASP A 51 11.71 -4.74 10.62
C ASP A 51 12.55 -4.55 11.91
N TRP A 52 13.87 -4.36 11.77
CA TRP A 52 14.78 -4.12 12.89
C TRP A 52 14.57 -2.75 13.53
N ALA A 53 14.46 -1.69 12.74
CA ALA A 53 14.18 -0.34 13.23
C ALA A 53 12.86 -0.29 14.01
N LEU A 54 11.84 -0.99 13.51
CA LEU A 54 10.53 -1.11 14.15
C LEU A 54 10.65 -1.81 15.50
N LEU A 55 11.35 -2.95 15.55
CA LEU A 55 11.60 -3.68 16.79
C LEU A 55 12.37 -2.84 17.82
N GLN A 56 13.38 -2.08 17.38
CA GLN A 56 14.15 -1.19 18.25
C GLN A 56 13.32 -0.02 18.77
N ALA A 57 12.51 0.61 17.91
CA ALA A 57 11.63 1.71 18.33
C ALA A 57 10.66 1.26 19.43
N VAL A 58 10.05 0.07 19.29
CA VAL A 58 9.13 -0.43 20.31
C VAL A 58 9.85 -0.83 21.60
N LYS A 59 10.97 -1.55 21.51
CA LYS A 59 11.62 -2.12 22.70
C LYS A 59 12.56 -1.16 23.43
N GLN A 60 13.29 -0.33 22.71
CA GLN A 60 14.32 0.54 23.31
C GLN A 60 13.85 1.98 23.46
N LEU A 61 13.11 2.51 22.47
CA LEU A 61 12.70 3.91 22.50
C LEU A 61 11.42 4.10 23.31
N LEU A 62 10.45 3.20 23.15
CA LEU A 62 9.19 3.23 23.91
C LEU A 62 9.23 2.34 25.16
N GLU A 63 10.30 1.57 25.34
CA GLU A 63 10.49 0.64 26.47
C GLU A 63 9.31 -0.34 26.70
N LEU A 64 8.61 -0.70 25.61
CA LEU A 64 7.41 -1.53 25.70
C LEU A 64 7.73 -3.03 25.69
N PRO A 65 6.89 -3.85 26.36
CA PRO A 65 6.98 -5.30 26.24
C PRO A 65 6.71 -5.74 24.79
N LEU A 66 7.38 -6.80 24.34
CA LEU A 66 7.29 -7.32 22.97
C LEU A 66 5.83 -7.51 22.51
N ASN A 67 4.98 -8.03 23.39
CA ASN A 67 3.58 -8.38 23.11
C ASN A 67 2.61 -7.20 23.22
N LEU A 68 3.11 -5.97 23.42
CA LEU A 68 2.29 -4.75 23.62
C LEU A 68 1.25 -4.89 24.73
N ALA A 69 1.49 -5.78 25.70
CA ALA A 69 0.60 -5.97 26.82
C ALA A 69 0.50 -4.65 27.60
N VAL A 70 -0.72 -4.11 27.71
CA VAL A 70 -0.98 -2.85 28.39
C VAL A 70 -0.86 -3.08 29.89
N VAL A 71 0.34 -2.83 30.45
CA VAL A 71 0.58 -2.90 31.89
C VAL A 71 0.04 -1.66 32.61
N SER A 72 -0.03 -0.51 31.92
CA SER A 72 -0.71 0.70 32.39
C SER A 72 -1.25 1.54 31.23
N PRO A 73 -2.21 2.45 31.47
CA PRO A 73 -2.72 3.37 30.44
C PRO A 73 -1.66 4.30 29.81
N ALA A 74 -0.50 4.47 30.45
CA ALA A 74 0.62 5.26 29.92
C ALA A 74 1.49 4.46 28.91
N HIS A 75 1.23 3.17 28.71
CA HIS A 75 1.99 2.28 27.82
C HIS A 75 1.34 2.09 26.44
N THR A 76 0.60 3.09 25.95
CA THR A 76 0.09 3.05 24.59
C THR A 76 1.25 3.32 23.59
N PRO A 77 1.54 2.39 22.67
CA PRO A 77 2.59 2.61 21.68
C PRO A 77 2.31 3.83 20.81
N ASN A 78 3.24 4.78 20.79
CA ASN A 78 3.21 5.91 19.87
C ASN A 78 3.66 5.44 18.47
N TRP A 79 2.70 4.98 17.67
CA TRP A 79 2.96 4.48 16.33
C TRP A 79 3.39 5.56 15.34
N ASP A 80 3.06 6.83 15.59
CA ASP A 80 3.54 7.96 14.78
C ASP A 80 5.06 8.10 14.93
N LEU A 81 5.56 8.07 16.16
CA LEU A 81 7.01 8.07 16.42
C LEU A 81 7.71 6.84 15.83
N VAL A 82 7.13 5.65 15.98
CA VAL A 82 7.68 4.42 15.39
C VAL A 82 7.76 4.55 13.87
N SER A 83 6.71 5.11 13.25
CA SER A 83 6.67 5.40 11.82
C SER A 83 7.81 6.36 11.42
N ASP A 84 8.03 7.45 12.16
CA ASP A 84 9.11 8.39 11.87
C ASP A 84 10.50 7.73 11.92
N VAL A 85 10.75 6.88 12.93
CA VAL A 85 12.00 6.13 13.05
C VAL A 85 12.18 5.17 11.86
N VAL A 86 11.16 4.40 11.51
CA VAL A 86 11.21 3.46 10.37
C VAL A 86 11.44 4.21 9.05
N ASN A 87 10.76 5.35 8.87
CA ASN A 87 10.87 6.17 7.67
C ASN A 87 12.24 6.84 7.53
N SER A 88 12.99 7.04 8.62
CA SER A 88 14.36 7.58 8.57
C SER A 88 15.35 6.66 7.83
N CYS A 89 15.10 5.34 7.85
CA CYS A 89 15.93 4.34 7.18
C CYS A 89 15.21 3.62 6.03
N SER A 90 13.97 3.99 5.74
CA SER A 90 13.20 3.40 4.64
C SER A 90 13.36 4.22 3.37
N ARG A 91 13.30 3.54 2.23
CA ARG A 91 13.23 4.16 0.89
C ARG A 91 11.84 4.71 0.56
N VAL A 92 10.82 4.29 1.30
CA VAL A 92 9.40 4.47 1.01
C VAL A 92 8.66 4.81 2.29
N TYR A 93 7.66 5.67 2.18
CA TYR A 93 6.87 6.03 3.35
C TYR A 93 6.07 4.82 3.86
N ARG A 94 6.20 4.55 5.17
CA ARG A 94 5.42 3.58 5.93
C ARG A 94 4.57 4.36 6.94
N SER A 95 3.26 4.19 6.85
CA SER A 95 2.33 4.81 7.79
C SER A 95 2.38 4.16 9.18
N PRO A 96 1.94 4.88 10.23
CA PRO A 96 1.80 4.33 11.59
C PRO A 96 0.98 3.03 11.63
N LYS A 97 -0.10 2.98 10.83
CA LYS A 97 -0.98 1.82 10.70
C LYS A 97 -0.27 0.62 10.08
N GLN A 98 0.57 0.83 9.07
CA GLN A 98 1.39 -0.22 8.46
C GLN A 98 2.43 -0.74 9.44
N CYS A 99 3.09 0.15 10.19
CA CYS A 99 4.07 -0.24 11.21
C CYS A 99 3.42 -1.12 12.29
N ARG A 100 2.26 -0.70 12.83
CA ARG A 100 1.50 -1.51 13.79
C ARG A 100 1.16 -2.89 13.23
N ASN A 101 0.61 -2.95 12.01
CA ASN A 101 0.22 -4.22 11.39
C ASN A 101 1.42 -5.14 11.16
N ARG A 102 2.56 -4.61 10.71
CA ARG A 102 3.79 -5.37 10.50
C ARG A 102 4.35 -5.91 11.81
N TYR A 103 4.36 -5.09 12.86
CA TYR A 103 4.84 -5.51 14.18
C TYR A 103 4.02 -6.69 14.72
N GLU A 104 2.70 -6.54 14.75
CA GLU A 104 1.79 -7.53 15.33
C GLU A 104 1.80 -8.87 14.58
N ASN A 105 1.85 -8.84 13.25
CA ASN A 105 1.66 -10.05 12.43
C ASN A 105 2.98 -10.70 11.98
N VAL A 106 4.11 -9.97 12.01
CA VAL A 106 5.40 -10.48 11.51
C VAL A 106 6.47 -10.45 12.59
N ILE A 107 6.65 -9.31 13.27
CA ILE A 107 7.75 -9.15 14.24
C ILE A 107 7.47 -9.97 15.51
N ILE A 108 6.30 -9.84 16.13
CA ILE A 108 5.96 -10.59 17.36
C ILE A 108 6.07 -12.10 17.13
N PRO A 109 5.42 -12.72 16.11
CA PRO A 109 5.52 -14.16 15.90
C PRO A 109 6.95 -14.64 15.60
N ARG A 110 7.76 -13.80 14.93
CA ARG A 110 9.18 -14.08 14.65
C ARG A 110 10.02 -14.06 15.92
N GLU A 111 9.83 -13.06 16.78
CA GLU A 111 10.57 -12.92 18.05
C GLU A 111 10.17 -14.00 19.07
N GLU A 112 8.89 -14.41 19.08
CA GLU A 112 8.38 -15.52 19.90
C GLU A 112 8.79 -16.91 19.38
N GLY A 113 9.36 -17.02 18.17
CA GLY A 113 9.84 -18.28 17.59
C GLY A 113 8.74 -19.23 17.08
N LYS A 114 7.51 -18.73 16.87
CA LYS A 114 6.32 -19.53 16.50
C LYS A 114 6.14 -19.74 14.99
N THR A 115 7.19 -20.08 14.24
CA THR A 115 7.03 -20.43 12.82
C THR A 115 7.21 -21.92 12.56
N LYS A 116 6.52 -22.44 11.54
CA LYS A 116 6.38 -23.87 11.25
C LYS A 116 7.64 -24.57 10.71
N ASN A 117 8.76 -23.85 10.55
CA ASN A 117 10.00 -24.39 10.01
C ASN A 117 11.13 -24.28 11.04
N SER A 118 11.99 -25.29 11.10
CA SER A 118 13.18 -25.41 11.97
C SER A 118 13.72 -24.06 12.44
N ARG A 119 13.47 -23.72 13.72
CA ARG A 119 13.90 -22.52 14.45
C ARG A 119 14.07 -21.27 13.56
N PRO A 120 12.99 -20.49 13.32
CA PRO A 120 13.14 -19.22 12.63
C PRO A 120 14.16 -18.33 13.33
N LEU A 121 15.08 -17.76 12.55
CA LEU A 121 16.03 -16.77 13.05
C LEU A 121 15.27 -15.52 13.50
N ARG A 122 15.71 -14.94 14.62
CA ARG A 122 15.13 -13.68 15.14
C ARG A 122 15.49 -12.50 14.25
N THR A 123 14.73 -11.42 14.35
CA THR A 123 14.91 -10.20 13.54
C THR A 123 16.35 -9.70 13.62
N ASN A 124 16.95 -9.67 14.81
CA ASN A 124 18.34 -9.26 15.03
C ASN A 124 19.33 -10.14 14.27
N GLN A 125 19.08 -11.45 14.22
CA GLN A 125 19.98 -12.40 13.55
C GLN A 125 19.91 -12.24 12.05
N ILE A 126 18.69 -12.12 11.49
CA ILE A 126 18.52 -11.89 10.05
C ILE A 126 19.15 -10.54 9.66
N TYR A 127 18.92 -9.49 10.46
CA TYR A 127 19.51 -8.17 10.22
C TYR A 127 21.04 -8.20 10.27
N ALA A 128 21.63 -8.87 11.27
CA ALA A 128 23.07 -9.01 11.39
C ALA A 128 23.69 -9.85 10.27
N GLN A 129 22.96 -10.84 9.74
CA GLN A 129 23.40 -11.65 8.61
C GLN A 129 23.25 -10.92 7.26
N ASP A 130 22.26 -10.02 7.14
CA ASP A 130 22.04 -9.28 5.91
C ASP A 130 23.19 -8.30 5.63
N GLU A 131 23.74 -7.64 6.66
CA GLU A 131 24.80 -6.62 6.54
C GLU A 131 24.47 -5.53 5.49
N GLY A 132 23.18 -5.25 5.25
CA GLY A 132 22.73 -4.29 4.25
C GLY A 132 22.80 -4.80 2.80
N ALA A 133 23.01 -6.11 2.59
CA ALA A 133 23.01 -6.75 1.27
C ALA A 133 21.68 -6.54 0.56
N THR A 134 20.54 -6.73 1.24
CA THR A 134 19.21 -6.50 0.64
C THR A 134 19.05 -5.05 0.17
N HIS A 135 19.52 -4.09 0.97
CA HIS A 135 19.48 -2.67 0.62
C HIS A 135 20.33 -2.39 -0.62
N THR A 136 21.59 -2.83 -0.63
CA THR A 136 22.51 -2.67 -1.77
C THR A 136 21.96 -3.30 -3.04
N GLN A 137 21.45 -4.53 -2.93
CA GLN A 137 20.93 -5.28 -4.07
C GLN A 137 19.71 -4.62 -4.69
N LEU A 138 18.88 -3.92 -3.91
CA LEU A 138 17.75 -3.16 -4.45
C LEU A 138 18.18 -2.00 -5.34
N TYR A 139 19.18 -1.22 -4.92
CA TYR A 139 19.70 -0.12 -5.76
C TYR A 139 20.43 -0.65 -6.98
N THR A 140 21.22 -1.73 -6.84
CA THR A 140 21.87 -2.39 -7.98
C THR A 140 20.86 -2.89 -9.00
N ASN A 141 19.78 -3.55 -8.57
CA ASN A 141 18.71 -4.00 -9.47
C ASN A 141 18.01 -2.83 -10.16
N HIS A 142 17.73 -1.74 -9.42
CA HIS A 142 17.10 -0.56 -10.00
C HIS A 142 17.98 0.07 -11.09
N PHE A 143 19.29 0.15 -10.84
CA PHE A 143 20.27 0.64 -11.81
C PHE A 143 20.35 -0.24 -13.05
N GLU A 144 20.46 -1.56 -12.90
CA GLU A 144 20.51 -2.47 -14.05
C GLU A 144 19.21 -2.44 -14.86
N MET A 145 18.06 -2.27 -14.22
CA MET A 145 16.78 -2.05 -14.91
C MET A 145 16.81 -0.77 -15.76
N MET A 146 17.28 0.35 -15.21
CA MET A 146 17.43 1.60 -15.96
C MET A 146 18.36 1.44 -17.16
N LYS A 147 19.49 0.74 -16.97
CA LYS A 147 20.48 0.46 -18.02
C LYS A 147 19.87 -0.38 -19.15
N MET A 148 19.10 -1.43 -18.82
CA MET A 148 18.40 -2.24 -19.81
C MET A 148 17.37 -1.42 -20.60
N ILE A 149 16.62 -0.54 -19.95
CA ILE A 149 15.64 0.34 -20.61
C ILE A 149 16.37 1.35 -21.51
N ALA A 150 17.47 1.95 -21.04
CA ALA A 150 18.26 2.90 -21.82
C ALA A 150 18.88 2.26 -23.06
N GLY A 151 19.41 1.04 -22.95
CA GLY A 151 19.98 0.30 -24.09
C GLY A 151 18.95 -0.10 -25.16
N LYS A 152 17.67 -0.21 -24.80
CA LYS A 152 16.57 -0.48 -25.73
C LYS A 152 16.02 0.78 -26.41
N ARG A 153 16.37 1.98 -25.96
CA ARG A 153 15.97 3.22 -26.62
C ARG A 153 16.80 3.38 -27.89
N SER A 154 16.14 3.57 -29.04
CA SER A 154 16.85 3.97 -30.26
C SER A 154 17.59 5.29 -29.97
N PRO A 155 18.83 5.46 -30.49
CA PRO A 155 19.51 6.74 -30.38
C PRO A 155 18.57 7.83 -30.91
N PRO A 156 18.50 9.01 -30.27
CA PRO A 156 17.80 10.13 -30.87
C PRO A 156 18.36 10.32 -32.27
N ILE A 157 17.49 10.23 -33.28
CA ILE A 157 17.85 10.45 -34.67
C ILE A 157 18.45 11.86 -34.70
N LYS A 158 19.77 11.94 -34.82
CA LYS A 158 20.44 13.21 -35.10
C LYS A 158 19.76 13.72 -36.37
N PRO A 159 19.08 14.88 -36.36
CA PRO A 159 18.68 15.47 -37.62
C PRO A 159 19.96 15.62 -38.43
N LEU A 160 20.03 14.93 -39.56
CA LEU A 160 21.14 15.06 -40.50
C LEU A 160 21.20 16.53 -40.91
N LEU A 161 22.11 17.28 -40.28
CA LEU A 161 22.56 18.60 -40.71
C LEU A 161 23.30 18.42 -42.05
N GLY A 162 22.51 18.20 -43.10
CA GLY A 162 22.99 17.82 -44.42
C GLY A 162 21.88 17.62 -45.46
N MET A 163 20.59 17.62 -45.07
CA MET A 163 19.50 17.70 -46.04
C MET A 163 19.14 19.15 -46.33
N ASN A 164 19.09 19.48 -47.63
CA ASN A 164 18.98 20.81 -48.21
C ASN A 164 18.12 21.81 -47.40
N PRO A 165 18.60 23.05 -47.15
CA PRO A 165 17.83 24.12 -46.51
C PRO A 165 16.48 24.45 -47.15
N PHE A 166 16.30 24.05 -48.42
CA PHE A 166 15.11 24.31 -49.24
C PHE A 166 14.01 23.24 -49.15
N GLN A 167 14.18 22.20 -48.34
CA GLN A 167 13.19 21.12 -48.20
C GLN A 167 12.44 21.19 -46.85
N LYS A 168 12.13 22.41 -46.38
CA LYS A 168 11.24 22.59 -45.23
C LYS A 168 9.79 22.46 -45.68
N ASN A 169 9.07 21.56 -45.02
CA ASN A 169 7.67 21.21 -45.24
C ASN A 169 6.79 22.47 -45.42
N PRO A 170 6.08 22.66 -46.56
CA PRO A 170 5.42 23.92 -46.91
C PRO A 170 4.29 24.35 -45.94
N LYS A 171 3.86 23.48 -45.02
CA LYS A 171 2.81 23.77 -44.04
C LYS A 171 3.20 24.79 -42.95
N HIS A 172 4.50 25.08 -42.77
CA HIS A 172 4.99 25.97 -41.70
C HIS A 172 5.64 27.27 -42.22
N ALA A 173 5.72 27.48 -43.53
CA ALA A 173 6.37 28.67 -44.11
C ALA A 173 5.47 29.93 -44.11
N SER A 174 4.14 29.77 -44.06
CA SER A 174 3.21 30.91 -44.15
C SER A 174 3.21 31.86 -42.95
N VAL A 175 3.75 31.47 -41.79
CA VAL A 175 3.73 32.32 -40.59
C VAL A 175 4.84 33.39 -40.60
N LEU A 176 5.82 33.29 -41.51
CA LEU A 176 6.97 34.22 -41.57
C LEU A 176 6.90 35.22 -42.74
N ALA A 177 5.87 35.16 -43.59
CA ALA A 177 5.75 36.02 -44.77
C ALA A 177 4.88 37.27 -44.54
N GLU A 178 4.36 37.48 -43.34
CA GLU A 178 3.53 38.64 -43.01
C GLU A 178 4.27 39.56 -42.03
N ARG A 179 5.21 40.35 -42.54
CA ARG A 179 5.71 41.61 -41.96
C ARG A 179 6.24 42.52 -43.05
#